data_AF-A0A3C1BBE4-F1
#
_entry.id   AF-A0A3C1BBE4-F1
#
_cell.length_a   1.000
_cell.length_b   1.000
_cell.length_c   1.000
_cell.angle_alpha   90.00
_cell.angle_beta   90.00
_cell.angle_gamma   90.00
#
_symmetry.space_group_name_H-M   'P 1'
#
loop_
_entity.id
_entity.type
_entity.pdbx_description
1 polymer ?
#
loop_
_entity_poly.entity_id
_entity_poly.type
_entity_poly.pdbx_seq_one_letter_code
_entity_poly.pdbx_strand_id
1 'polypeptide(L)'
;FNDLYHQNLRSYLKQLLIKHLEIMKSKLQKTKLLSALIVLTAVFIAGAAKAQSKPWIVPASAKAIKNPLACTPATLKEAKTLYVTNCAPCHGEKGKGDGPAAASLTPKPANHTSAVIREESDGSLFWKLSEGRTPMPQYKKILN
;
A
#
# COMPACT_ATOMS: atom_id res chain seq x y z
N PHE A 1 52.59 -56.82 -3.09
CA PHE A 1 52.57 -55.53 -3.82
C PHE A 1 51.16 -55.09 -4.26
N ASN A 2 50.29 -56.00 -4.74
CA ASN A 2 48.96 -55.63 -5.25
C ASN A 2 47.95 -55.14 -4.19
N ASP A 3 47.98 -55.71 -2.97
CA ASP A 3 46.94 -55.48 -1.96
C ASP A 3 47.00 -54.10 -1.29
N LEU A 4 48.21 -53.63 -0.94
CA LEU A 4 48.43 -52.29 -0.35
C LEU A 4 48.07 -51.16 -1.32
N TYR A 5 48.32 -51.35 -2.62
CA TYR A 5 47.93 -50.39 -3.66
C TYR A 5 46.41 -50.28 -3.77
N HIS A 6 45.70 -51.40 -3.75
CA HIS A 6 44.23 -51.41 -3.77
C HIS A 6 43.61 -50.81 -2.50
N GLN A 7 44.20 -51.01 -1.32
CA GLN A 7 43.71 -50.40 -0.08
C GLN A 7 43.90 -48.87 -0.08
N ASN A 8 45.05 -48.38 -0.53
CA ASN A 8 45.31 -46.94 -0.67
C ASN A 8 44.40 -46.28 -1.72
N LEU A 9 44.19 -46.94 -2.86
CA LEU A 9 43.27 -46.47 -3.90
C LEU A 9 41.82 -46.42 -3.39
N ARG A 10 41.37 -47.45 -2.64
CA ARG A 10 40.04 -47.45 -2.01
C ARG A 10 39.90 -46.35 -0.98
N SER A 11 40.93 -46.08 -0.18
CA SER A 11 40.93 -44.99 0.81
C SER A 11 40.85 -43.62 0.13
N TYR A 12 41.66 -43.39 -0.91
CA TYR A 12 41.65 -42.15 -1.69
C TYR A 12 40.29 -41.90 -2.36
N LEU A 13 39.72 -42.91 -3.02
CA LEU A 13 38.41 -42.80 -3.66
C LEU A 13 37.29 -42.54 -2.63
N LYS A 14 37.35 -43.16 -1.45
CA LYS A 14 36.41 -42.87 -0.34
C LYS A 14 36.54 -41.43 0.14
N GLN A 15 37.75 -40.92 0.34
CA GLN A 15 37.97 -39.54 0.77
C GLN A 15 37.49 -38.52 -0.28
N LEU A 16 37.74 -38.80 -1.57
CA LEU A 16 37.26 -37.97 -2.67
C LEU A 16 35.73 -37.94 -2.70
N LEU A 17 35.07 -39.09 -2.56
CA LEU A 17 33.61 -39.20 -2.50
C LEU A 17 33.03 -38.42 -1.31
N ILE A 18 33.62 -38.54 -0.12
CA ILE A 18 33.19 -37.80 1.08
C ILE A 18 33.31 -36.30 0.86
N LYS A 19 34.44 -35.82 0.32
CA LYS A 19 34.65 -34.40 0.01
C LYS A 19 33.62 -33.89 -1.01
N HIS A 20 33.29 -34.67 -2.04
CA HIS A 20 32.23 -34.32 -2.98
C HIS A 20 30.84 -34.28 -2.31
N LEU A 21 30.52 -35.22 -1.44
CA LEU A 21 29.26 -35.25 -0.68
C LEU A 21 29.14 -34.03 0.26
N GLU A 22 30.23 -33.63 0.92
CA GLU A 22 30.26 -32.44 1.78
C GLU A 22 30.06 -31.14 0.99
N ILE A 23 30.71 -31.01 -0.17
CA ILE A 23 30.52 -29.86 -1.07
C ILE A 23 29.07 -29.79 -1.55
N MET A 24 28.48 -30.93 -1.95
CA MET A 24 27.08 -30.99 -2.38
C MET A 24 26.11 -30.63 -1.23
N LYS A 25 26.34 -31.14 -0.02
CA LYS A 25 25.54 -30.80 1.18
C LYS A 25 25.64 -29.31 1.53
N SER A 26 26.85 -28.73 1.49
CA SER A 26 27.06 -27.30 1.76
C SER A 26 26.36 -26.42 0.73
N LYS A 27 26.44 -26.76 -0.56
CA LYS A 27 25.70 -26.05 -1.62
C LYS A 27 24.19 -26.14 -1.41
N LEU A 28 23.67 -27.33 -1.07
CA LEU A 28 22.24 -27.54 -0.81
C LEU A 28 21.73 -26.79 0.44
N GLN A 29 22.55 -26.70 1.50
CA GLN A 29 22.22 -25.90 2.69
C GLN A 29 22.20 -24.41 2.35
N LYS A 30 23.18 -23.92 1.59
CA LYS A 30 23.23 -22.51 1.17
C LYS A 30 22.06 -22.14 0.26
N THR A 31 21.66 -23.00 -0.69
CA THR A 31 20.50 -22.73 -1.55
C THR A 31 19.18 -22.73 -0.77
N LYS A 32 19.00 -23.63 0.21
CA LYS A 32 17.83 -23.62 1.12
C LYS A 32 17.76 -22.37 1.99
N LEU A 33 18.89 -21.89 2.51
CA LEU A 33 18.95 -20.65 3.30
C LEU A 33 18.61 -19.42 2.43
N LEU A 34 19.14 -19.37 1.19
CA LEU A 34 18.86 -18.27 0.27
C LEU A 34 17.38 -18.22 -0.13
N SER A 35 16.78 -19.37 -0.46
CA SER A 35 15.36 -19.43 -0.81
C SER A 35 14.45 -19.13 0.38
N ALA A 36 14.80 -19.58 1.59
CA ALA A 36 14.07 -19.21 2.81
C ALA A 36 14.10 -17.69 3.07
N LEU A 37 15.23 -17.03 2.85
CA LEU A 37 15.37 -15.58 3.01
C LEU A 37 14.54 -14.79 1.97
N ILE A 38 14.52 -15.26 0.72
CA ILE A 38 13.70 -14.66 -0.36
C ILE A 38 12.20 -14.79 -0.02
N VAL A 39 11.76 -15.95 0.47
CA VAL A 39 10.37 -16.15 0.89
C VAL A 39 10.03 -15.26 2.09
N LEU A 40 10.91 -15.17 3.09
CA LEU A 40 10.70 -14.34 4.28
C LEU A 40 10.58 -12.85 3.93
N THR A 41 11.44 -12.36 3.04
CA THR A 41 11.40 -10.97 2.56
C THR A 41 10.15 -10.69 1.73
N ALA A 42 9.74 -11.61 0.84
CA ALA A 42 8.49 -11.48 0.08
C ALA A 42 7.25 -11.45 0.99
N VAL A 43 7.20 -12.29 2.03
CA VAL A 43 6.11 -12.29 3.03
C VAL A 43 6.07 -10.98 3.82
N PHE A 44 7.22 -10.42 4.19
CA PHE A 44 7.28 -9.13 4.89
C PHE A 44 6.78 -7.98 4.01
N ILE A 45 7.17 -7.93 2.73
CA ILE A 45 6.69 -6.93 1.76
C ILE A 45 5.16 -7.04 1.57
N ALA A 46 4.63 -8.26 1.45
CA ALA A 46 3.20 -8.49 1.30
C ALA A 46 2.38 -8.11 2.56
N GLY A 47 2.92 -8.33 3.76
CA GLY A 47 2.28 -7.97 5.03
C GLY A 47 2.13 -6.46 5.23
N ALA A 48 3.13 -5.67 4.81
CA ALA A 48 3.07 -4.21 4.92
C ALA A 48 1.96 -3.57 4.06
N ALA A 49 1.59 -4.19 2.93
CA ALA A 49 0.56 -3.69 2.03
C ALA A 49 -0.88 -3.80 2.60
N LYS A 50 -1.09 -4.59 3.65
CA LYS A 50 -2.42 -4.91 4.23
C LYS A 50 -2.78 -4.09 5.47
N ALA A 51 -1.93 -3.16 5.91
CA ALA A 51 -2.24 -2.22 7.00
C ALA A 51 -3.22 -1.14 6.51
N GLN A 52 -4.44 -1.57 6.17
CA GLN A 52 -5.49 -0.73 5.62
C GLN A 52 -6.12 0.09 6.76
N SER A 53 -6.06 1.41 6.63
CA SER A 53 -6.59 2.42 7.55
C SER A 53 -7.99 2.08 8.06
N LYS A 54 -8.24 2.20 9.37
CA LYS A 54 -9.58 2.08 10.00
C LYS A 54 -10.64 2.79 9.14
N PRO A 55 -11.79 2.16 8.82
CA PRO A 55 -12.79 2.75 7.94
C PRO A 55 -13.35 4.07 8.50
N TRP A 56 -13.59 5.05 7.63
CA TRP A 56 -14.21 6.33 8.01
C TRP A 56 -15.73 6.14 8.04
N ILE A 57 -16.25 5.74 9.19
CA ILE A 57 -17.68 5.46 9.36
C ILE A 57 -18.46 6.78 9.40
N VAL A 58 -19.41 6.92 8.48
CA VAL A 58 -20.33 8.05 8.39
C VAL A 58 -21.64 7.67 9.11
N PRO A 59 -22.21 8.54 9.96
CA PRO A 59 -23.48 8.27 10.61
C PRO A 59 -24.63 8.18 9.58
N ALA A 60 -25.62 7.31 9.85
CA ALA A 60 -26.75 7.10 8.96
C ALA A 60 -27.53 8.39 8.65
N SER A 61 -27.63 9.30 9.63
CA SER A 61 -28.25 10.61 9.46
C SER A 61 -27.57 11.45 8.39
N ALA A 62 -26.23 11.47 8.35
CA ALA A 62 -25.47 12.21 7.34
C ALA A 62 -25.62 11.57 5.95
N LYS A 63 -25.59 10.23 5.86
CA LYS A 63 -25.74 9.52 4.59
C LYS A 63 -27.07 9.83 3.89
N ALA A 64 -28.11 10.11 4.67
CA ALA A 64 -29.45 10.44 4.18
C ALA A 64 -29.60 11.89 3.67
N ILE A 65 -28.67 12.79 4.00
CA ILE A 65 -28.70 14.19 3.54
C ILE A 65 -28.51 14.23 2.01
N LYS A 66 -29.37 15.00 1.34
CA LYS A 66 -29.26 15.30 -0.09
C LYS A 66 -28.61 16.67 -0.27
N ASN A 67 -27.82 16.82 -1.33
CA ASN A 67 -27.28 18.11 -1.71
C ASN A 67 -28.44 19.06 -2.06
N PRO A 68 -28.62 20.18 -1.33
CA PRO A 68 -29.69 21.13 -1.62
C PRO A 68 -29.36 22.01 -2.84
N LEU A 69 -28.10 22.05 -3.27
CA LEU A 69 -27.65 22.88 -4.38
C LEU A 69 -27.88 22.16 -5.72
N ALA A 70 -28.54 22.84 -6.64
CA ALA A 70 -28.66 22.37 -8.01
C ALA A 70 -27.29 22.40 -8.72
N CYS A 71 -27.05 21.43 -9.60
CA CYS A 71 -25.87 21.40 -10.47
C CYS A 71 -26.06 22.42 -11.61
N THR A 72 -25.58 23.64 -11.41
CA THR A 72 -25.68 24.75 -12.36
C THR A 72 -24.29 25.27 -12.70
N PRO A 73 -24.10 25.97 -13.83
CA PRO A 73 -22.81 26.58 -14.15
C PRO A 73 -22.28 27.53 -13.06
N ALA A 74 -23.17 28.24 -12.37
CA ALA A 74 -22.80 29.14 -11.27
C ALA A 74 -22.28 28.37 -10.06
N THR A 75 -23.02 27.37 -9.59
CA THR A 75 -22.61 26.53 -8.44
C THR A 75 -21.34 25.73 -8.75
N LEU A 76 -21.16 25.25 -9.99
CA LEU A 76 -19.94 24.58 -10.42
C LEU A 76 -18.72 25.51 -10.45
N LYS A 77 -18.90 26.78 -10.87
CA LYS A 77 -17.81 27.76 -10.86
C LYS A 77 -17.33 28.04 -9.44
N GLU A 78 -18.24 28.23 -8.51
CA GLU A 78 -17.93 28.42 -7.10
C GLU A 78 -17.26 27.18 -6.48
N ALA A 79 -17.83 25.99 -6.72
CA ALA A 79 -17.25 24.72 -6.27
C ALA A 79 -15.82 24.52 -6.81
N LYS A 80 -15.56 24.89 -8.07
CA LYS A 80 -14.20 24.84 -8.65
C LYS A 80 -13.23 25.74 -7.91
N THR A 81 -13.62 26.98 -7.59
CA THR A 81 -12.78 27.91 -6.82
C THR A 81 -12.46 27.34 -5.44
N LEU A 82 -13.47 26.83 -4.72
CA LEU A 82 -13.27 26.21 -3.41
C LEU A 82 -12.35 24.99 -3.49
N TYR A 83 -12.52 24.15 -4.52
CA TYR A 83 -11.73 22.94 -4.71
C TYR A 83 -10.25 23.25 -4.97
N VAL A 84 -9.96 24.19 -5.88
CA VAL A 84 -8.57 24.56 -6.22
C VAL A 84 -7.86 25.15 -5.00
N THR A 85 -8.54 25.99 -4.23
CA THR A 85 -7.93 26.65 -3.06
C THR A 85 -7.71 25.69 -1.89
N ASN A 86 -8.69 24.83 -1.58
CA ASN A 86 -8.71 24.08 -0.32
C ASN A 86 -8.37 22.59 -0.49
N CYS A 87 -8.68 21.99 -1.64
CA CYS A 87 -8.61 20.55 -1.83
C CYS A 87 -7.43 20.13 -2.71
N ALA A 88 -7.19 20.85 -3.81
CA ALA A 88 -6.16 20.54 -4.79
C ALA A 88 -4.72 20.49 -4.24
N PRO A 89 -4.30 21.27 -3.23
CA PRO A 89 -2.96 21.16 -2.67
C PRO A 89 -2.60 19.75 -2.16
N CYS A 90 -3.61 18.98 -1.72
CA CYS A 90 -3.44 17.60 -1.26
C CYS A 90 -3.98 16.58 -2.27
N HIS A 91 -5.15 16.82 -2.86
CA HIS A 91 -5.82 15.86 -3.74
C HIS A 91 -5.48 16.01 -5.23
N GLY A 92 -4.75 17.06 -5.62
CA GLY A 92 -4.40 17.38 -7.01
C GLY A 92 -5.56 18.05 -7.76
N GLU A 93 -5.26 18.80 -8.82
CA GLU A 93 -6.28 19.52 -9.60
C GLU A 93 -7.31 18.59 -10.26
N LYS A 94 -6.89 17.36 -10.58
CA LYS A 94 -7.75 16.32 -11.17
C LYS A 94 -8.34 15.38 -10.11
N GLY A 95 -8.08 15.64 -8.82
CA GLY A 95 -8.58 14.85 -7.71
C GLY A 95 -8.02 13.44 -7.62
N LYS A 96 -6.81 13.19 -8.10
CA LYS A 96 -6.22 11.85 -8.12
C LYS A 96 -5.49 11.46 -6.84
N GLY A 97 -5.47 12.34 -5.83
CA GLY A 97 -4.70 12.13 -4.60
C GLY A 97 -3.21 12.38 -4.80
N ASP A 98 -2.84 13.17 -5.81
CA ASP A 98 -1.48 13.41 -6.29
C ASP A 98 -1.09 14.90 -6.20
N GLY A 99 -1.72 15.65 -5.30
CA GLY A 99 -1.36 17.05 -5.06
C GLY A 99 0.06 17.21 -4.51
N PRO A 100 0.65 18.42 -4.56
CA PRO A 100 2.02 18.66 -4.10
C PRO A 100 2.31 18.17 -2.67
N ALA A 101 1.32 18.25 -1.77
CA ALA A 101 1.46 17.76 -0.40
C ALA A 101 1.24 16.24 -0.25
N ALA A 102 0.69 15.54 -1.24
CA ALA A 102 0.30 14.14 -1.12
C ALA A 102 1.46 13.19 -0.76
N ALA A 103 2.68 13.50 -1.22
CA ALA A 103 3.85 12.67 -0.99
C ALA A 103 4.28 12.60 0.48
N SER A 104 3.98 13.62 1.30
CA SER A 104 4.35 13.68 2.71
C SER A 104 3.23 13.22 3.66
N LEU A 105 2.05 12.88 3.13
CA LEU A 105 0.88 12.53 3.94
C LEU A 105 0.71 11.01 4.09
N THR A 106 0.49 10.59 5.33
CA THR A 106 0.12 9.20 5.67
C THR A 106 -1.13 9.20 6.56
N PRO A 107 -2.23 8.57 6.14
CA PRO A 107 -2.45 7.93 4.84
C PRO A 107 -2.42 8.94 3.68
N LYS A 108 -2.17 8.44 2.46
CA LYS A 108 -2.25 9.27 1.25
C LYS A 108 -3.67 9.82 1.05
N PRO A 109 -3.81 11.03 0.49
CA PRO A 109 -5.12 11.59 0.15
C PRO A 109 -5.89 10.66 -0.81
N ALA A 110 -7.21 10.60 -0.62
CA ALA A 110 -8.07 9.77 -1.46
C ALA A 110 -8.10 10.24 -2.92
N ASN A 111 -8.19 9.29 -3.85
CA ASN A 111 -8.46 9.56 -5.27
C ASN A 111 -9.99 9.72 -5.47
N HIS A 112 -10.44 10.94 -5.73
CA HIS A 112 -11.83 11.30 -5.98
C HIS A 112 -12.40 10.72 -7.28
N THR A 113 -11.53 10.32 -8.22
CA THR A 113 -11.96 9.66 -9.46
C THR A 113 -12.20 8.16 -9.29
N SER A 114 -11.89 7.59 -8.12
CA SER A 114 -12.09 6.17 -7.84
C SER A 114 -13.58 5.83 -7.71
N ALA A 115 -13.95 4.59 -8.06
CA ALA A 115 -15.32 4.09 -7.92
C ALA A 115 -15.83 4.22 -6.47
N VAL A 116 -14.97 3.87 -5.50
CA VAL A 116 -15.29 3.95 -4.06
C VAL A 116 -15.74 5.34 -3.64
N ILE A 117 -15.05 6.40 -4.10
CA ILE A 117 -15.45 7.77 -3.76
C ILE A 117 -16.68 8.23 -4.56
N ARG A 118 -16.81 7.81 -5.82
CA ARG A 118 -17.95 8.15 -6.67
C ARG A 118 -19.27 7.49 -6.24
N GLU A 119 -19.20 6.40 -5.50
CA GLU A 119 -20.35 5.67 -4.96
C GLU A 119 -20.84 6.21 -3.61
N GLU A 120 -20.06 7.09 -2.96
CA GLU A 120 -20.48 7.76 -1.73
C GLU A 120 -21.62 8.74 -2.01
N SER A 121 -22.57 8.87 -1.08
CA SER A 121 -23.62 9.88 -1.20
C SER A 121 -23.07 11.28 -0.94
N ASP A 122 -23.72 12.30 -1.51
CA ASP A 122 -23.36 13.70 -1.25
C ASP A 122 -23.34 14.03 0.25
N GLY A 123 -24.31 13.53 1.02
CA GLY A 123 -24.36 13.69 2.47
C GLY A 123 -23.17 13.04 3.19
N SER A 124 -22.71 11.87 2.73
CA SER A 124 -21.48 11.25 3.24
C SER A 124 -20.25 12.10 2.97
N LEU A 125 -20.10 12.60 1.73
CA LEU A 125 -18.97 13.44 1.35
C LEU A 125 -18.98 14.76 2.11
N PHE A 126 -20.13 15.41 2.21
CA PHE A 126 -20.30 16.66 2.96
C PHE A 126 -19.93 16.49 4.45
N TRP A 127 -20.36 15.40 5.09
CA TRP A 127 -20.00 15.12 6.47
C TRP A 127 -18.50 14.87 6.65
N LYS A 128 -17.87 14.11 5.74
CA LYS A 128 -16.42 13.88 5.76
C LYS A 128 -15.64 15.19 5.60
N LEU A 129 -16.07 16.07 4.69
CA LEU A 129 -15.47 17.40 4.52
C LEU A 129 -15.66 18.26 5.77
N SER A 130 -16.86 18.23 6.36
CA SER A 130 -17.22 19.05 7.51
C SER A 130 -16.43 18.68 8.76
N GLU A 131 -16.31 17.38 9.06
CA GLU A 131 -15.67 16.90 10.30
C GLU A 131 -14.17 16.68 10.13
N GLY A 132 -13.69 16.40 8.91
CA GLY A 132 -12.29 16.07 8.65
C GLY A 132 -11.85 14.76 9.32
N ARG A 133 -10.60 14.37 9.04
CA ARG A 133 -9.95 13.23 9.67
C ARG A 133 -8.44 13.28 9.40
N THR A 134 -7.63 13.36 10.47
CA THR A 134 -6.17 13.48 10.35
C THR A 134 -5.57 12.54 9.31
N PRO A 135 -4.76 13.06 8.36
CA PRO A 135 -4.23 14.43 8.28
C PRO A 135 -5.14 15.45 7.57
N MET A 136 -6.32 15.06 7.09
CA MET A 136 -7.26 15.96 6.43
C MET A 136 -7.94 16.88 7.45
N PRO A 137 -7.87 18.22 7.27
CA PRO A 137 -8.52 19.16 8.18
C PRO A 137 -10.04 19.15 7.99
N GLN A 138 -10.74 19.82 8.90
CA GLN A 138 -12.18 20.05 8.84
C GLN A 138 -12.51 21.34 8.07
N TYR A 139 -13.61 21.34 7.33
CA TYR A 139 -14.02 22.46 6.47
C TYR A 139 -15.39 23.06 6.83
N LYS A 140 -15.96 22.69 7.99
CA LYS A 140 -17.28 23.17 8.45
C LYS A 140 -17.50 24.68 8.37
N LYS A 141 -16.46 25.49 8.60
CA LYS A 141 -16.54 26.97 8.54
C LYS A 141 -16.53 27.53 7.11
N ILE A 142 -16.06 26.76 6.13
CA ILE A 142 -16.00 27.17 4.72
C ILE A 142 -17.26 26.71 3.98
N LEU A 143 -17.90 25.64 4.45
CA LEU A 143 -19.04 24.99 3.78
C LEU A 143 -20.42 25.35 4.35
N ASN A 144 -20.48 26.09 5.48
CA ASN A 144 -21.72 26.49 6.16
C ASN A 144 -21.97 27.98 6.04
#